data_AF-A0A974YT03-F1
#
_entry.id   AF-A0A974YT03-F1
#
_cell.length_a   1.000
_cell.length_b   1.000
_cell.length_c   1.000
_cell.angle_alpha   90.00
_cell.angle_beta   90.00
_cell.angle_gamma   90.00
#
_symmetry.space_group_name_H-M   'P 1'
#
loop_
_entity.id
_entity.type
_entity.pdbx_description
1 polymer ?
#
loop_
_entity_poly.entity_id
_entity_poly.type
_entity_poly.pdbx_seq_one_letter_code
_entity_poly.pdbx_strand_id
1 'polypeptide(L)' 'MKANGENRNMLDRCSCSIDVIASIVTYDHYVTAATFKEMGLVSGEKGVLFRESAPAKAALTELKRAQAEADVRCF' A
#
# COMPACT_ATOMS: atom_id res chain seq x y z
N MET A 1 12.58 1.67 -6.68
CA MET A 1 13.49 0.85 -5.85
C MET A 1 14.77 1.63 -5.52
N LYS A 2 14.66 2.73 -4.75
CA LYS A 2 15.80 3.58 -4.34
C LYS A 2 15.96 3.74 -2.82
N ALA A 3 14.97 3.27 -2.04
CA ALA A 3 14.91 3.57 -0.62
C ALA A 3 15.94 2.80 0.23
N ASN A 4 16.46 1.67 -0.26
CA ASN A 4 17.22 0.73 0.57
C ASN A 4 18.49 0.20 -0.13
N GLY A 5 19.50 1.06 -0.34
CA GLY A 5 20.87 0.61 -0.63
C GLY A 5 21.14 -0.07 -1.98
N GLU A 6 20.19 -0.06 -2.92
CA GLU A 6 20.34 -0.45 -4.34
C GLU A 6 21.10 -1.77 -4.59
N ASN A 7 20.92 -2.78 -3.72
CA ASN A 7 21.59 -4.08 -3.86
C ASN A 7 20.61 -5.24 -4.09
N ARG A 8 21.13 -6.37 -4.59
CA ARG A 8 20.33 -7.54 -4.97
C ARG A 8 19.54 -8.14 -3.80
N ASN A 9 20.12 -8.20 -2.60
CA ASN A 9 19.42 -8.70 -1.42
C ASN A 9 18.17 -7.85 -1.13
N MET A 10 18.28 -6.53 -1.22
CA MET A 10 17.13 -5.65 -1.02
C MET A 10 16.08 -5.79 -2.13
N LEU A 11 16.49 -6.08 -3.38
CA LEU A 11 15.53 -6.40 -4.45
C LEU A 11 14.76 -7.68 -4.14
N ASP A 12 15.44 -8.73 -3.67
CA ASP A 12 14.82 -10.01 -3.31
C ASP A 12 13.79 -9.83 -2.18
N ARG A 13 14.13 -9.03 -1.15
CA ARG A 13 13.21 -8.68 -0.06
C ARG A 13 12.01 -7.85 -0.54
N CYS A 14 12.22 -6.89 -1.46
CA CYS A 14 11.13 -6.14 -2.07
C CYS A 14 10.19 -7.06 -2.86
N SER A 15 10.73 -8.02 -3.62
CA SER A 15 9.93 -9.01 -4.34
C SER A 15 9.08 -9.85 -3.38
N CYS A 16 9.70 -10.38 -2.31
CA CYS A 16 8.99 -11.11 -1.25
C CYS A 16 7.82 -10.30 -0.68
N SER A 17 8.05 -9.02 -0.39
CA SER A 17 7.02 -8.15 0.19
C SER A 17 5.81 -7.97 -0.75
N ILE A 18 6.06 -7.82 -2.05
CA ILE A 18 5.00 -7.73 -3.06
C ILE A 18 4.19 -9.02 -3.12
N ASP A 19 4.86 -10.18 -3.11
CA ASP A 19 4.19 -11.48 -3.17
C ASP A 19 3.33 -11.74 -1.92
N VAL A 20 3.80 -11.34 -0.73
CA VAL A 20 3.03 -11.42 0.52
C VAL A 20 1.79 -10.52 0.45
N ILE A 21 1.94 -9.26 0.01
CA ILE A 21 0.80 -8.34 -0.13
C ILE A 21 -0.24 -8.91 -1.09
N ALA A 22 0.21 -9.43 -2.25
CA ALA A 22 -0.68 -10.01 -3.26
C ALA A 22 -1.41 -11.26 -2.77
N SER A 23 -0.84 -12.00 -1.81
CA SER A 23 -1.51 -13.15 -1.18
C SER A 23 -2.62 -12.76 -0.18
N ILE A 24 -2.63 -11.52 0.30
CA ILE A 24 -3.57 -11.01 1.31
C ILE A 24 -4.64 -10.12 0.70
N VAL A 25 -4.25 -9.26 -0.25
CA VAL A 25 -5.11 -8.24 -0.85
C VAL A 25 -5.32 -8.57 -2.32
N THR A 26 -6.58 -8.67 -2.74
CA THR A 26 -6.90 -8.89 -4.16
C THR A 26 -6.50 -7.67 -5.00
N TYR A 27 -6.30 -7.89 -6.31
CA TYR A 27 -5.94 -6.79 -7.21
C TYR A 27 -6.95 -5.64 -7.17
N ASP A 28 -8.25 -5.93 -7.16
CA ASP A 28 -9.30 -4.90 -7.12
C ASP A 28 -9.28 -4.08 -5.81
N HIS A 29 -9.02 -4.73 -4.69
CA HIS A 29 -8.89 -4.04 -3.40
C HIS A 29 -7.63 -3.18 -3.35
N TYR A 30 -6.51 -3.66 -3.92
CA TYR A 30 -5.31 -2.86 -4.09
C TYR A 30 -5.57 -1.61 -4.94
N VAL A 31 -6.21 -1.78 -6.11
CA VAL A 31 -6.55 -0.65 -7.01
C VAL A 31 -7.45 0.34 -6.30
N THR A 32 -8.44 -0.14 -5.53
CA THR A 32 -9.32 0.71 -4.72
C THR A 32 -8.53 1.52 -3.70
N ALA A 33 -7.65 0.88 -2.91
CA ALA A 33 -6.82 1.56 -1.92
C ALA A 33 -5.84 2.55 -2.57
N ALA A 34 -5.21 2.18 -3.69
CA ALA A 34 -4.31 3.04 -4.45
C ALA A 34 -5.05 4.28 -4.98
N THR A 35 -6.26 4.10 -5.51
CA THR A 35 -7.10 5.19 -6.00
C THR A 35 -7.46 6.18 -4.88
N PHE A 36 -7.89 5.69 -3.71
CA PHE A 36 -8.15 6.55 -2.55
C PHE A 36 -6.89 7.31 -2.12
N LYS A 37 -5.74 6.63 -2.11
CA LYS A 37 -4.45 7.25 -1.76
C LYS A 37 -4.10 8.39 -2.73
N GLU A 38 -4.20 8.16 -4.03
CA GLU A 38 -3.89 9.15 -5.07
C GLU A 38 -4.85 10.34 -5.02
N MET A 39 -6.15 10.07 -4.94
CA MET A 39 -7.17 11.12 -4.85
C MET A 39 -7.05 11.94 -3.54
N GLY A 40 -6.57 11.33 -2.47
CA GLY A 40 -6.27 12.01 -1.21
C GLY A 40 -5.09 12.99 -1.27
N LEU A 41 -4.24 12.92 -2.30
CA LEU A 41 -3.16 13.88 -2.54
C LEU A 41 -3.65 15.17 -3.21
N VAL A 42 -4.87 15.18 -3.76
CA VAL A 42 -5.48 16.39 -4.33
C VAL A 42 -5.62 17.44 -3.22
N SER A 43 -5.14 18.65 -3.48
CA SER A 43 -5.19 19.76 -2.54
C SER A 43 -6.60 20.34 -2.39
N GLY A 44 -6.85 20.95 -1.22
CA GLY A 44 -8.15 21.53 -0.88
C GLY A 44 -9.20 20.50 -0.42
N GLU A 45 -10.45 20.95 -0.35
CA GLU A 45 -11.57 20.18 0.22
C GLU A 45 -11.86 18.89 -0.54
N LYS A 46 -11.60 18.87 -1.85
CA LYS A 46 -11.84 17.69 -2.70
C LYS A 46 -11.02 16.47 -2.26
N GLY A 47 -9.77 16.66 -1.86
CA GLY A 47 -8.93 15.55 -1.37
C GLY A 47 -9.32 15.06 0.02
N VAL A 48 -9.92 15.91 0.85
CA VAL A 48 -10.35 15.54 2.22
C VAL A 48 -11.37 14.40 2.18
N LEU A 49 -12.31 14.43 1.23
CA LEU A 49 -13.31 13.37 1.06
C LEU A 49 -12.66 11.98 0.85
N PHE A 50 -11.56 11.92 0.09
CA PHE A 50 -10.84 10.68 -0.21
C PHE A 50 -9.85 10.27 0.88
N ARG A 51 -9.60 11.12 1.89
CA ARG A 51 -8.81 10.77 3.08
C ARG A 51 -9.67 10.36 4.28
N GLU A 52 -10.80 11.04 4.46
CA GLU A 52 -11.57 10.95 5.71
C GLU A 52 -12.78 10.03 5.65
N SER A 53 -13.25 9.69 4.44
CA SER A 53 -14.42 8.82 4.28
C SER A 53 -14.16 7.41 4.84
N ALA A 54 -15.23 6.78 5.36
CA ALA A 54 -15.19 5.41 5.85
C ALA A 54 -14.64 4.39 4.82
N PRO A 55 -15.08 4.39 3.54
CA PRO A 55 -14.52 3.47 2.54
C PRO A 55 -13.03 3.71 2.27
N ALA A 56 -12.57 4.98 2.27
CA ALA A 56 -11.16 5.28 2.11
C ALA A 56 -10.33 4.70 3.27
N LYS A 57 -10.77 4.95 4.51
CA LYS A 57 -10.10 4.43 5.71
C LYS A 57 -10.06 2.91 5.73
N ALA A 58 -11.15 2.24 5.33
CA ALA A 58 -11.21 0.79 5.25
C ALA A 58 -10.20 0.23 4.24
N ALA A 59 -10.24 0.70 2.98
CA ALA A 59 -9.34 0.23 1.93
C ALA A 59 -7.86 0.49 2.26
N LEU A 60 -7.54 1.68 2.78
CA LEU A 60 -6.17 2.01 3.18
C LEU A 60 -5.70 1.19 4.39
N THR A 61 -6.58 0.88 5.34
CA THR A 61 -6.23 0.07 6.51
C THR A 61 -5.98 -1.38 6.14
N GLU A 62 -6.78 -1.95 5.23
CA GLU A 62 -6.55 -3.29 4.69
C GLU A 62 -5.17 -3.40 4.04
N LEU A 63 -4.85 -2.48 3.11
CA LEU A 63 -3.55 -2.46 2.45
C LEU A 63 -2.39 -2.23 3.45
N LYS A 64 -2.57 -1.35 4.45
CA LYS A 64 -1.57 -1.10 5.48
C LYS A 64 -1.30 -2.34 6.35
N ARG A 65 -2.32 -3.13 6.67
CA ARG A 65 -2.15 -4.38 7.42
C ARG A 65 -1.36 -5.42 6.61
N ALA A 66 -1.67 -5.56 5.32
CA ALA A 66 -0.92 -6.44 4.43
C ALA A 66 0.55 -6.02 4.28
N GLN A 67 0.82 -4.71 4.21
CA GLN A 67 2.18 -4.17 4.23
C GLN A 67 2.91 -4.50 5.53
N ALA A 68 2.26 -4.35 6.69
CA ALA A 68 2.88 -4.69 7.97
C ALA A 68 3.24 -6.19 8.08
N GLU A 69 2.38 -7.08 7.59
CA GLU A 69 2.68 -8.51 7.52
C GLU A 69 3.87 -8.80 6.58
N ALA A 70 3.91 -8.13 5.43
CA ALA A 70 5.01 -8.24 4.49
C ALA A 70 6.33 -7.72 5.07
N ASP A 71 6.29 -6.64 5.85
CA ASP A 71 7.46 -6.12 6.56
C ASP A 71 8.00 -7.14 7.57
N VAL A 72 7.14 -7.73 8.41
CA VAL A 72 7.54 -8.75 9.39
C VAL A 72 8.13 -10.00 8.74
N ARG A 73 7.62 -10.39 7.57
CA ARG A 73 8.03 -11.63 6.89
C ARG A 73 9.26 -11.48 6.00
N CYS A 74 9.47 -10.32 5.41
CA CYS A 74 10.46 -10.14 4.34
C CYS A 74 11.61 -9.18 4.70
N PHE A 75 11.51 -8.39 5.77
CA PHE A 75 12.53 -7.39 6.15
C PHE A 75 13.09 -7.60 7.54
#